data_AF-Q95Y28-F1
#
_entry.id   AF-Q95Y28-F1
#
_cell.length_a   1.000
_cell.length_b   1.000
_cell.length_c   1.000
_cell.angle_alpha   90.00
_cell.angle_beta   90.00
_cell.angle_gamma   90.00
#
_symmetry.space_group_name_H-M   'P 1'
#
loop_
_entity.id
_entity.type
_entity.pdbx_description
1 polymer ?
#
loop_
_entity_poly.entity_id
_entity_poly.type
_entity_poly.pdbx_seq_one_letter_code
_entity_poly.pdbx_strand_id
1 'polypeptide(L)'
;MWQDRCLPFLALILGLSGVQSAGLNCDSTVYFECQTALNAVLSISDPQPWFDPENFRKEVETNYQAQGPSGMRKVCKAFREFKVCMGSEYANCMSAVHFVSVSATPFNAYQFVGLFNQMHFVCGAGLQTYLLNEGCMSTTWRSQSDVLRQCRLDYEVNSDVDANQACTQANKYLICFETQFKNNCGEKSNDAMFWACEYSRVNVFTRFPQCAARCVLPYSGGIIG
;
A
#
# COMPACT_ATOMS: atom_id res chain seq x y z
N MET A 1 -56.96 36.99 20.21
CA MET A 1 -55.48 37.13 20.27
C MET A 1 -54.89 35.74 20.38
N TRP A 2 -54.25 35.29 19.30
CA TRP A 2 -53.81 33.92 19.08
C TRP A 2 -52.60 33.59 19.96
N GLN A 3 -52.67 32.45 20.66
CA GLN A 3 -51.52 31.82 21.30
C GLN A 3 -51.02 30.72 20.39
N ASP A 4 -49.86 30.98 19.80
CA ASP A 4 -49.10 30.08 18.96
C ASP A 4 -48.74 28.81 19.74
N ARG A 5 -49.36 27.70 19.35
CA ARG A 5 -49.00 26.36 19.83
C ARG A 5 -47.81 25.85 19.03
N CYS A 6 -46.70 25.73 19.73
CA CYS A 6 -45.50 24.99 19.37
C CYS A 6 -45.83 23.61 18.79
N LEU A 7 -45.51 23.36 17.53
CA LEU A 7 -45.15 22.02 17.06
C LEU A 7 -43.77 22.09 16.41
N PRO A 8 -42.72 21.55 17.05
CA PRO A 8 -41.37 21.53 16.50
C PRO A 8 -41.26 20.38 15.49
N PHE A 9 -41.32 20.70 14.21
CA PHE A 9 -40.89 19.80 13.14
C PHE A 9 -39.35 19.74 13.17
N LEU A 10 -38.81 18.81 13.95
CA LEU A 10 -37.39 18.49 13.96
C LEU A 10 -36.98 17.85 12.63
N ALA A 11 -36.25 18.64 11.86
CA ALA A 11 -35.22 18.30 10.89
C ALA A 11 -34.82 16.82 10.75
N LEU A 12 -35.21 16.20 9.63
CA LEU A 12 -34.48 15.06 9.04
C LEU A 12 -33.78 15.56 7.76
N ILE A 13 -32.78 16.42 7.92
CA ILE A 13 -31.91 16.82 6.82
C ILE A 13 -30.90 15.69 6.63
N LEU A 14 -31.25 14.74 5.76
CA LEU A 14 -30.31 13.83 5.13
C LEU A 14 -29.28 14.69 4.41
N GLY A 15 -28.17 14.97 5.10
CA GLY A 15 -26.98 15.49 4.46
C GLY A 15 -26.51 14.46 3.45
N LEU A 16 -26.95 14.61 2.21
CA LEU A 16 -26.25 14.12 1.03
C LEU A 16 -24.92 14.87 1.00
N SER A 17 -23.99 14.45 1.87
CA SER A 17 -22.58 14.68 1.66
C SER A 17 -22.34 14.15 0.25
N GLY A 18 -22.11 15.04 -0.70
CA GLY A 18 -21.71 14.65 -2.03
C GLY A 18 -20.51 13.74 -1.85
N VAL A 19 -20.73 12.43 -1.98
CA VAL A 19 -19.65 11.47 -2.15
C VAL A 19 -19.01 11.94 -3.44
N GLN A 20 -17.98 12.78 -3.31
CA GLN A 20 -17.13 13.11 -4.44
C GLN A 20 -16.71 11.76 -4.97
N SER A 21 -17.04 11.49 -6.22
CA SER A 21 -16.68 10.26 -6.91
C SER A 21 -15.17 10.24 -7.14
N ALA A 22 -14.41 10.16 -6.05
CA ALA A 22 -12.98 9.91 -6.07
C ALA A 22 -12.78 8.59 -6.83
N GLY A 23 -11.99 8.65 -7.90
CA GLY A 23 -11.81 7.53 -8.83
C GLY A 23 -12.39 7.74 -10.23
N LEU A 24 -13.51 8.48 -10.37
CA LEU A 24 -14.18 8.61 -11.67
C LEU A 24 -13.69 9.80 -12.51
N ASN A 25 -13.06 10.79 -11.87
CA ASN A 25 -12.54 12.00 -12.53
C ASN A 25 -11.01 11.93 -12.68
N CYS A 26 -10.49 10.87 -13.29
CA CYS A 26 -9.07 10.72 -13.57
C CYS A 26 -8.76 11.10 -15.03
N ASP A 27 -7.83 12.01 -15.25
CA ASP A 27 -7.26 12.21 -16.60
C ASP A 27 -6.35 11.03 -16.96
N SER A 28 -6.88 10.13 -17.79
CA SER A 28 -6.16 8.94 -18.24
C SER A 28 -4.90 9.30 -19.04
N THR A 29 -4.88 10.42 -19.75
CA THR A 29 -3.72 10.84 -20.55
C THR A 29 -2.54 11.16 -19.64
N VAL A 30 -2.77 11.97 -18.60
CA VAL A 30 -1.77 12.30 -17.58
C VAL A 30 -1.32 11.03 -16.86
N TYR A 31 -2.27 10.17 -16.47
CA TYR A 31 -1.94 8.92 -15.81
C TYR A 31 -1.02 8.02 -16.66
N PHE A 32 -1.35 7.79 -17.93
CA PHE A 32 -0.54 6.98 -18.84
C PHE A 32 0.86 7.57 -19.06
N GLU A 33 0.99 8.90 -19.19
CA GLU A 33 2.28 9.58 -19.30
C GLU A 33 3.15 9.33 -18.05
N CYS A 34 2.59 9.57 -16.86
CA CYS A 34 3.30 9.39 -15.60
C CYS A 34 3.64 7.92 -15.32
N GLN A 35 2.73 6.99 -15.62
CA GLN A 35 2.96 5.55 -15.49
C GLN A 35 4.06 5.08 -16.45
N THR A 36 4.09 5.60 -17.69
CA THR A 36 5.15 5.29 -18.66
C THR A 36 6.51 5.76 -18.17
N ALA A 37 6.59 6.97 -17.59
CA ALA A 37 7.83 7.49 -17.00
C ALA A 37 8.31 6.65 -15.81
N LEU A 38 7.40 6.26 -14.91
CA LEU A 38 7.70 5.35 -13.80
C LEU A 38 8.24 4.02 -14.31
N ASN A 39 7.55 3.41 -15.27
CA ASN A 39 7.91 2.13 -15.87
C ASN A 39 9.28 2.19 -16.54
N ALA A 40 9.58 3.26 -17.27
CA ALA A 40 10.88 3.46 -17.91
C ALA A 40 12.03 3.49 -16.88
N VAL A 41 11.86 4.21 -15.77
CA VAL A 41 12.89 4.26 -14.71
C VAL A 41 13.08 2.90 -14.05
N LEU A 42 11.99 2.16 -13.80
CA LEU A 42 12.03 0.86 -13.14
C LEU A 42 12.30 -0.32 -14.08
N SER A 43 12.42 -0.06 -15.38
CA SER A 43 12.62 -1.08 -16.42
C SER A 43 11.47 -2.10 -16.49
N ILE A 44 10.24 -1.60 -16.34
CA ILE A 44 8.99 -2.35 -16.39
C ILE A 44 8.43 -2.26 -17.81
N SER A 45 8.20 -3.39 -18.45
CA SER A 45 7.77 -3.43 -19.86
C SER A 45 6.26 -3.31 -20.05
N ASP A 46 5.47 -3.72 -19.06
CA ASP A 46 4.01 -3.70 -19.15
C ASP A 46 3.47 -2.26 -19.07
N PRO A 47 2.83 -1.72 -20.13
CA PRO A 47 2.25 -0.38 -20.10
C PRO A 47 1.00 -0.28 -19.22
N GLN A 48 0.36 -1.40 -18.86
CA GLN A 48 -0.88 -1.45 -18.11
C GLN A 48 -0.79 -2.37 -16.88
N PRO A 49 0.13 -2.06 -15.94
CA PRO A 49 0.49 -2.95 -14.84
C PRO A 49 -0.66 -3.25 -13.85
N TRP A 50 -1.79 -2.56 -13.93
CA TRP A 50 -2.98 -2.87 -13.14
C TRP A 50 -3.73 -4.12 -13.62
N PHE A 51 -3.44 -4.65 -14.81
CA PHE A 51 -3.97 -5.94 -15.25
C PHE A 51 -3.16 -7.13 -14.74
N ASP A 52 -1.88 -6.93 -14.41
CA ASP A 52 -1.02 -7.91 -13.73
C ASP A 52 -0.22 -7.24 -12.59
N PRO A 53 -0.91 -6.86 -11.50
CA PRO A 53 -0.27 -6.13 -10.40
C PRO A 53 0.77 -6.95 -9.65
N GLU A 54 0.68 -8.28 -9.70
CA GLU A 54 1.66 -9.16 -9.04
C GLU A 54 2.96 -9.24 -9.84
N ASN A 55 2.92 -9.24 -11.18
CA ASN A 55 4.14 -9.08 -11.97
C ASN A 55 4.74 -7.68 -11.78
N PHE A 56 3.92 -6.62 -11.83
CA PHE A 56 4.39 -5.26 -11.58
C PHE A 56 5.08 -5.13 -10.21
N ARG A 57 4.46 -5.67 -9.17
CA ARG A 57 5.03 -5.72 -7.82
C ARG A 57 6.36 -6.45 -7.79
N LYS A 58 6.44 -7.62 -8.41
CA LYS A 58 7.68 -8.40 -8.49
C LYS A 58 8.80 -7.57 -9.14
N GLU A 59 8.52 -6.84 -10.21
CA GLU A 59 9.51 -5.99 -10.88
C GLU A 59 9.95 -4.81 -10.00
N VAL A 60 9.01 -4.17 -9.29
CA VAL A 60 9.33 -3.13 -8.30
C VAL A 60 10.21 -3.70 -7.19
N GLU A 61 9.80 -4.79 -6.54
CA GLU A 61 10.50 -5.40 -5.41
C GLU A 61 11.87 -5.99 -5.81
N THR A 62 12.03 -6.44 -7.07
CA THR A 62 13.32 -6.90 -7.62
C THR A 62 14.40 -5.82 -7.50
N ASN A 63 14.05 -4.53 -7.54
CA ASN A 63 15.01 -3.46 -7.31
C ASN A 63 15.61 -3.56 -5.89
N TYR A 64 14.79 -3.80 -4.86
CA TYR A 64 15.27 -3.97 -3.48
C TYR A 64 16.08 -5.26 -3.31
N GLN A 65 15.63 -6.35 -3.94
CA GLN A 65 16.27 -7.67 -3.87
C GLN A 65 17.68 -7.65 -4.48
N ALA A 66 17.83 -7.03 -5.65
CA ALA A 66 19.06 -7.08 -6.44
C ALA A 66 20.04 -5.94 -6.10
N GLN A 67 19.54 -4.74 -5.78
CA GLN A 67 20.36 -3.53 -5.67
C GLN A 67 20.36 -2.91 -4.26
N GLY A 68 19.71 -3.54 -3.29
CA GLY A 68 19.76 -3.14 -1.88
C GLY A 68 19.38 -1.67 -1.64
N PRO A 69 20.25 -0.84 -1.03
CA PRO A 69 19.93 0.56 -0.74
C PRO A 69 19.80 1.38 -2.02
N SER A 70 20.59 1.08 -3.04
CA SER A 70 20.52 1.76 -4.34
C SER A 70 19.21 1.47 -5.04
N GLY A 71 18.75 0.21 -4.98
CA GLY A 71 17.45 -0.21 -5.50
C GLY A 71 16.29 0.47 -4.76
N MET A 72 16.39 0.52 -3.42
CA MET A 72 15.40 1.22 -2.59
C MET A 72 15.29 2.70 -2.97
N ARG A 73 16.43 3.39 -3.07
CA ARG A 73 16.48 4.80 -3.48
C ARG A 73 15.97 5.00 -4.90
N LYS A 74 16.23 4.06 -5.82
CA LYS A 74 15.75 4.11 -7.21
C LYS A 74 14.22 4.07 -7.25
N VAL A 75 13.58 3.13 -6.56
CA VAL A 75 12.11 3.07 -6.51
C VAL A 75 11.54 4.32 -5.86
N CYS A 76 12.12 4.78 -4.75
CA CYS A 76 11.60 5.97 -4.06
C CYS A 76 11.76 7.26 -4.87
N LYS A 77 12.84 7.39 -5.65
CA LYS A 77 12.99 8.48 -6.61
C LYS A 77 11.91 8.40 -7.70
N ALA A 78 11.76 7.23 -8.33
CA ALA A 78 10.78 7.03 -9.40
C ALA A 78 9.34 7.25 -8.93
N PHE A 79 8.99 6.76 -7.74
CA PHE A 79 7.68 6.96 -7.13
C PHE A 79 7.42 8.43 -6.79
N ARG A 80 8.43 9.16 -6.27
CA ARG A 80 8.30 10.60 -6.06
C ARG A 80 8.07 11.34 -7.37
N GLU A 81 8.80 11.01 -8.43
CA GLU A 81 8.63 11.61 -9.76
C GLU A 81 7.25 11.30 -10.34
N PHE A 82 6.76 10.07 -10.19
CA PHE A 82 5.38 9.70 -10.52
C PHE A 82 4.35 10.59 -9.80
N LYS A 83 4.48 10.74 -8.47
CA LYS A 83 3.57 11.60 -7.68
C LYS A 83 3.62 13.06 -8.13
N VAL A 84 4.80 13.59 -8.45
CA VAL A 84 4.96 14.97 -8.93
C VAL A 84 4.35 15.13 -10.31
N CYS A 85 4.55 14.17 -11.21
CA CYS A 85 3.94 14.15 -12.54
C CYS A 85 2.41 14.14 -12.46
N MET A 86 1.84 13.30 -11.59
CA MET A 86 0.39 13.21 -11.38
C MET A 86 -0.21 14.48 -10.76
N GLY A 87 0.54 15.17 -9.89
CA GLY A 87 0.06 16.39 -9.24
C GLY A 87 -1.30 16.23 -8.56
N SER A 88 -2.27 17.06 -8.95
CA SER A 88 -3.65 17.01 -8.45
C SER A 88 -4.42 15.75 -8.86
N GLU A 89 -4.04 15.11 -9.96
CA GLU A 89 -4.70 13.90 -10.45
C GLU A 89 -4.40 12.67 -9.59
N TYR A 90 -3.32 12.70 -8.79
CA TYR A 90 -2.89 11.52 -8.02
C TYR A 90 -4.02 10.93 -7.16
N ALA A 91 -4.74 11.77 -6.41
CA ALA A 91 -5.80 11.30 -5.51
C ALA A 91 -7.03 10.77 -6.27
N ASN A 92 -7.30 11.30 -7.47
CA ASN A 92 -8.41 10.85 -8.30
C ASN A 92 -8.08 9.54 -9.01
N CYS A 93 -6.87 9.42 -9.55
CA CYS A 93 -6.45 8.26 -10.35
C CYS A 93 -5.99 7.07 -9.49
N MET A 94 -5.26 7.30 -8.39
CA MET A 94 -4.71 6.22 -7.56
C MET A 94 -5.72 5.69 -6.55
N SER A 95 -6.84 5.18 -7.05
CA SER A 95 -7.90 4.55 -6.27
C SER A 95 -8.38 3.26 -6.93
N ALA A 96 -8.85 2.29 -6.15
CA ALA A 96 -9.33 1.02 -6.71
C ALA A 96 -10.56 1.24 -7.63
N VAL A 97 -11.40 2.24 -7.31
CA VAL A 97 -12.56 2.63 -8.11
C VAL A 97 -12.14 3.04 -9.53
N HIS A 98 -11.06 3.82 -9.68
CA HIS A 98 -10.54 4.19 -10.98
C HIS A 98 -10.14 2.95 -11.81
N PHE A 99 -9.34 2.05 -11.24
CA PHE A 99 -8.86 0.87 -11.98
C PHE A 99 -9.99 -0.09 -12.37
N VAL A 100 -11.01 -0.24 -11.52
CA VAL A 100 -12.23 -0.96 -11.89
C VAL A 100 -12.96 -0.29 -13.06
N SER A 101 -13.01 1.04 -13.09
CA SER A 101 -13.63 1.79 -14.19
C SER A 101 -12.92 1.59 -15.53
N VAL A 102 -11.61 1.32 -15.52
CA VAL A 102 -10.81 0.95 -16.70
C VAL A 102 -10.66 -0.57 -16.87
N SER A 103 -11.63 -1.35 -16.37
CA SER A 103 -11.80 -2.79 -16.55
C SER A 103 -10.82 -3.71 -15.80
N ALA A 104 -10.05 -3.21 -14.84
CA ALA A 104 -9.36 -4.10 -13.90
C ALA A 104 -10.39 -4.83 -13.03
N THR A 105 -10.12 -6.08 -12.66
CA THR A 105 -10.94 -6.75 -11.65
C THR A 105 -10.79 -6.01 -10.31
N PRO A 106 -11.81 -6.02 -9.43
CA PRO A 106 -11.67 -5.43 -8.09
C PRO A 106 -10.45 -5.98 -7.34
N PHE A 107 -10.19 -7.29 -7.48
CA PHE A 107 -9.00 -7.95 -6.92
C PHE A 107 -7.70 -7.29 -7.40
N ASN A 108 -7.50 -7.18 -8.72
CA ASN A 108 -6.28 -6.58 -9.28
C ASN A 108 -6.17 -5.08 -8.93
N ALA A 109 -7.28 -4.35 -8.96
CA ALA A 109 -7.33 -2.94 -8.61
C ALA A 109 -6.84 -2.69 -7.17
N TYR A 110 -7.29 -3.50 -6.21
CA TYR A 110 -6.83 -3.41 -4.83
C TYR A 110 -5.36 -3.81 -4.67
N GLN A 111 -4.89 -4.86 -5.34
CA GLN A 111 -3.47 -5.25 -5.32
C GLN A 111 -2.57 -4.14 -5.87
N PHE A 112 -2.97 -3.54 -7.00
CA PHE A 112 -2.21 -2.46 -7.66
C PHE A 112 -2.10 -1.23 -6.75
N VAL A 113 -3.23 -0.74 -6.25
CA VAL A 113 -3.25 0.43 -5.33
C VAL A 113 -2.54 0.10 -4.01
N GLY A 114 -2.64 -1.14 -3.53
CA GLY A 114 -1.98 -1.62 -2.33
C GLY A 114 -0.46 -1.48 -2.41
N LEU A 115 0.14 -1.78 -3.56
CA LEU A 115 1.57 -1.57 -3.80
C LEU A 115 1.95 -0.07 -3.73
N PHE A 116 1.14 0.83 -4.29
CA PHE A 116 1.42 2.26 -4.20
C PHE A 116 1.31 2.77 -2.75
N ASN A 117 0.34 2.26 -1.97
CA ASN A 117 0.24 2.55 -0.54
C ASN A 117 1.44 2.02 0.25
N GLN A 118 1.97 0.86 -0.13
CA GLN A 118 3.24 0.37 0.40
C GLN A 118 4.41 1.28 0.01
N MET A 119 4.48 1.77 -1.22
CA MET A 119 5.53 2.72 -1.63
C MET A 119 5.47 4.03 -0.84
N HIS A 120 4.29 4.53 -0.45
CA HIS A 120 4.19 5.69 0.46
C HIS A 120 4.86 5.41 1.82
N PHE A 121 4.68 4.23 2.38
CA PHE A 121 5.37 3.84 3.62
C PHE A 121 6.88 3.66 3.39
N VAL A 122 7.24 2.80 2.43
CA VAL A 122 8.63 2.42 2.12
C VAL A 122 9.50 3.63 1.81
N CYS A 123 8.95 4.60 1.07
CA CYS A 123 9.66 5.80 0.64
C CYS A 123 9.43 7.03 1.53
N GLY A 124 8.56 6.89 2.54
CA GLY A 124 8.33 7.87 3.59
C GLY A 124 8.92 7.39 4.91
N ALA A 125 8.05 7.14 5.89
CA ALA A 125 8.44 6.79 7.26
C ALA A 125 9.30 5.52 7.37
N GLY A 126 9.16 4.57 6.44
CA GLY A 126 9.90 3.32 6.43
C GLY A 126 11.32 3.43 5.85
N LEU A 127 11.65 4.49 5.10
CA LEU A 127 12.90 4.54 4.33
C LEU A 127 14.13 4.53 5.24
N GLN A 128 14.11 5.35 6.29
CA GLN A 128 15.25 5.48 7.21
C GLN A 128 15.51 4.16 7.96
N THR A 129 14.45 3.52 8.46
CA THR A 129 14.54 2.21 9.14
C THR A 129 15.12 1.15 8.22
N TYR A 130 14.70 1.12 6.95
CA TYR A 130 15.25 0.20 5.95
C TYR A 130 16.74 0.44 5.74
N LEU A 131 17.17 1.70 5.54
CA LEU A 131 18.56 2.03 5.26
C LEU A 131 19.50 1.76 6.45
N LEU A 132 19.01 1.88 7.69
CA LEU A 132 19.77 1.54 8.89
C LEU A 132 19.96 0.03 9.09
N ASN A 133 19.04 -0.78 8.56
CA ASN A 133 19.03 -2.24 8.71
C ASN A 133 19.25 -2.95 7.36
N GLU A 134 19.80 -2.26 6.38
CA GLU A 134 19.73 -2.65 4.97
C GLU A 134 20.33 -4.03 4.71
N GLY A 135 21.48 -4.34 5.30
CA GLY A 135 22.20 -5.59 5.01
C GLY A 135 21.37 -6.85 5.29
N CYS A 136 20.66 -6.90 6.42
CA CYS A 136 19.78 -8.02 6.72
C CYS A 136 18.45 -7.91 5.95
N MET A 137 17.89 -6.71 5.80
CA MET A 137 16.59 -6.51 5.15
C MET A 137 16.62 -6.81 3.65
N SER A 138 17.64 -6.38 2.90
CA SER A 138 17.80 -6.74 1.49
C SER A 138 18.12 -8.22 1.30
N THR A 139 18.83 -8.82 2.24
CA THR A 139 19.02 -10.27 2.28
C THR A 139 17.68 -10.99 2.48
N THR A 140 16.79 -10.52 3.36
CA THR A 140 15.41 -11.05 3.50
C THR A 140 14.63 -10.95 2.21
N TRP A 141 14.63 -9.78 1.57
CA TRP A 141 13.97 -9.63 0.28
C TRP A 141 14.49 -10.63 -0.75
N ARG A 142 15.81 -10.83 -0.82
CA ARG A 142 16.44 -11.73 -1.79
C ARG A 142 16.19 -13.21 -1.48
N SER A 143 16.40 -13.63 -0.22
CA SER A 143 16.40 -15.04 0.17
C SER A 143 15.01 -15.57 0.52
N GLN A 144 14.06 -14.70 0.89
CA GLN A 144 12.70 -15.06 1.27
C GLN A 144 11.65 -14.50 0.28
N SER A 145 12.05 -14.08 -0.92
CA SER A 145 11.15 -13.48 -1.92
C SER A 145 9.89 -14.31 -2.18
N ASP A 146 10.03 -15.61 -2.41
CA ASP A 146 8.90 -16.51 -2.62
C ASP A 146 8.02 -16.69 -1.37
N VAL A 147 8.62 -16.72 -0.19
CA VAL A 147 7.87 -16.83 1.07
C VAL A 147 7.08 -15.54 1.33
N LEU A 148 7.70 -14.37 1.14
CA LEU A 148 7.03 -13.07 1.27
C LEU A 148 5.91 -12.92 0.25
N ARG A 149 6.12 -13.36 -1.00
CA ARG A 149 5.07 -13.43 -2.02
C ARG A 149 3.92 -14.34 -1.55
N GLN A 150 4.22 -15.52 -1.02
CA GLN A 150 3.19 -16.43 -0.54
C GLN A 150 2.42 -15.86 0.66
N CYS A 151 3.10 -15.25 1.65
CA CYS A 151 2.47 -14.57 2.79
C CYS A 151 1.40 -13.57 2.30
N ARG A 152 1.73 -12.80 1.26
CA ARG A 152 0.82 -11.80 0.67
C ARG A 152 -0.32 -12.46 -0.07
N LEU A 153 -0.05 -13.40 -0.98
CA LEU A 153 -1.07 -14.09 -1.77
C LEU A 153 -2.04 -14.86 -0.88
N ASP A 154 -1.57 -15.49 0.19
CA ASP A 154 -2.43 -16.16 1.18
C ASP A 154 -3.42 -15.17 1.81
N TYR A 155 -3.01 -13.93 2.08
CA TYR A 155 -3.93 -12.91 2.55
C TYR A 155 -4.86 -12.43 1.44
N GLU A 156 -4.32 -12.01 0.31
CA GLU A 156 -5.09 -11.38 -0.77
C GLU A 156 -6.14 -12.34 -1.32
N VAL A 157 -5.78 -13.59 -1.63
CA VAL A 157 -6.69 -14.59 -2.17
C VAL A 157 -7.72 -15.05 -1.13
N ASN A 158 -7.30 -15.40 0.09
CA ASN A 158 -8.25 -15.93 1.07
C ASN A 158 -9.20 -14.86 1.62
N SER A 159 -8.76 -13.60 1.70
CA SER A 159 -9.64 -12.48 2.07
C SER A 159 -10.58 -12.05 0.96
N ASP A 160 -10.27 -12.37 -0.30
CA ASP A 160 -11.18 -12.21 -1.44
C ASP A 160 -12.32 -13.24 -1.42
N VAL A 161 -12.01 -14.48 -1.03
CA VAL A 161 -12.98 -15.58 -0.96
C VAL A 161 -13.94 -15.42 0.23
N ASP A 162 -13.43 -15.09 1.43
CA ASP A 162 -14.25 -14.88 2.62
C ASP A 162 -13.83 -13.62 3.39
N ALA A 163 -14.57 -12.54 3.13
CA ALA A 163 -14.36 -11.25 3.79
C ALA A 163 -14.54 -11.32 5.32
N ASN A 164 -15.28 -12.29 5.87
CA ASN A 164 -15.42 -12.45 7.32
C ASN A 164 -14.12 -12.92 7.98
N GLN A 165 -13.25 -13.59 7.22
CA GLN A 165 -11.93 -14.02 7.66
C GLN A 165 -10.83 -13.02 7.29
N ALA A 166 -11.16 -11.91 6.62
CA ALA A 166 -10.18 -10.95 6.13
C ALA A 166 -9.23 -10.44 7.23
N CYS A 167 -9.75 -10.12 8.42
CA CYS A 167 -8.92 -9.65 9.53
C CYS A 167 -8.07 -10.75 10.17
N THR A 168 -8.55 -12.00 10.17
CA THR A 168 -7.75 -13.17 10.57
C THR A 168 -6.58 -13.37 9.60
N GLN A 169 -6.85 -13.30 8.29
CA GLN A 169 -5.83 -13.42 7.24
C GLN A 169 -4.85 -12.25 7.27
N ALA A 170 -5.32 -11.03 7.55
CA ALA A 170 -4.47 -9.86 7.74
C ALA A 170 -3.44 -10.10 8.86
N ASN A 171 -3.87 -10.60 10.02
CA ASN A 171 -2.95 -10.89 11.12
C ASN A 171 -1.91 -11.95 10.75
N LYS A 172 -2.31 -13.01 10.02
CA LYS A 172 -1.37 -14.02 9.52
C LYS A 172 -0.34 -13.41 8.57
N TYR A 173 -0.77 -12.53 7.67
CA TYR A 173 0.10 -11.84 6.72
C TYR A 173 1.14 -10.97 7.42
N LEU A 174 0.71 -10.16 8.40
CA LEU A 174 1.62 -9.35 9.23
C LEU A 174 2.67 -10.22 9.92
N ILE A 175 2.25 -11.26 10.63
CA ILE A 175 3.14 -12.18 11.36
C ILE A 175 4.11 -12.89 10.40
N CYS A 176 3.64 -13.27 9.22
CA CYS A 176 4.45 -13.96 8.21
C CYS A 176 5.62 -13.06 7.76
N PHE A 177 5.35 -11.79 7.46
CA PHE A 177 6.38 -10.80 7.14
C PHE A 177 7.33 -10.54 8.31
N GLU A 178 6.80 -10.25 9.51
CA GLU A 178 7.61 -10.04 10.71
C GLU A 178 8.56 -11.21 10.97
N THR A 179 8.08 -12.44 10.80
CA THR A 179 8.86 -13.66 11.02
C THR A 179 10.04 -13.75 10.06
N GLN A 180 9.84 -13.46 8.76
CA GLN A 180 10.96 -13.51 7.80
C GLN A 180 12.03 -12.47 8.11
N PHE A 181 11.62 -11.26 8.47
CA PHE A 181 12.56 -10.19 8.84
C PHE A 181 13.24 -10.45 10.19
N LYS A 182 12.52 -11.03 11.16
CA LYS A 182 13.10 -11.48 12.43
C LYS A 182 14.20 -12.52 12.20
N ASN A 183 13.89 -13.56 11.45
CA ASN A 183 14.80 -14.69 11.24
C ASN A 183 16.11 -14.25 10.57
N ASN A 184 16.04 -13.32 9.64
CA ASN A 184 17.22 -12.83 8.91
C ASN A 184 17.97 -11.69 9.61
N CYS A 185 17.32 -10.90 10.46
CA CYS A 185 17.96 -9.77 11.17
C CYS A 185 18.39 -10.11 12.62
N GLY A 186 18.00 -11.28 13.14
CA GLY A 186 18.47 -11.79 14.43
C GLY A 186 17.90 -11.07 15.66
N GLU A 187 18.60 -11.12 16.78
CA GLU A 187 18.07 -10.69 18.10
C GLU A 187 17.73 -9.20 18.20
N LYS A 188 18.30 -8.35 17.34
CA LYS A 188 18.03 -6.90 17.28
C LYS A 188 17.10 -6.51 16.13
N SER A 189 16.26 -7.44 15.67
CA SER A 189 15.38 -7.25 14.51
C SER A 189 14.14 -6.37 14.76
N ASN A 190 13.97 -5.74 15.92
CA ASN A 190 12.72 -5.04 16.25
C ASN A 190 12.34 -3.97 15.20
N ASP A 191 13.32 -3.21 14.73
CA ASP A 191 13.15 -2.22 13.67
C ASP A 191 12.75 -2.85 12.34
N ALA A 192 13.39 -3.96 11.96
CA ALA A 192 13.12 -4.70 10.74
C ALA A 192 11.74 -5.39 10.78
N MET A 193 11.35 -5.93 11.94
CA MET A 193 10.03 -6.51 12.19
C MET A 193 8.95 -5.45 12.09
N PHE A 194 9.12 -4.32 12.77
CA PHE A 194 8.18 -3.21 12.71
C PHE A 194 8.01 -2.71 11.27
N TRP A 195 9.13 -2.54 10.56
CA TRP A 195 9.09 -2.15 9.15
C TRP A 195 8.29 -3.15 8.29
N ALA A 196 8.53 -4.45 8.48
CA ALA A 196 7.85 -5.51 7.72
C ALA A 196 6.35 -5.60 8.05
N CYS A 197 6.01 -5.38 9.32
CA CYS A 197 4.63 -5.28 9.76
C CYS A 197 3.93 -4.08 9.11
N GLU A 198 4.53 -2.89 9.17
CA GLU A 198 3.92 -1.67 8.60
C GLU A 198 3.78 -1.77 7.08
N TYR A 199 4.79 -2.33 6.40
CA TYR A 199 4.72 -2.66 4.98
C TYR A 199 3.51 -3.57 4.67
N SER A 200 3.22 -4.55 5.50
CA SER A 200 2.08 -5.44 5.32
C SER A 200 0.76 -4.76 5.68
N ARG A 201 0.75 -3.98 6.78
CA ARG A 201 -0.43 -3.31 7.34
C ARG A 201 -1.01 -2.29 6.39
N VAL A 202 -0.19 -1.51 5.69
CA VAL A 202 -0.70 -0.53 4.71
C VAL A 202 -1.37 -1.20 3.51
N ASN A 203 -0.93 -2.40 3.11
CA ASN A 203 -1.66 -3.19 2.11
C ASN A 203 -3.02 -3.64 2.65
N VAL A 204 -3.06 -4.14 3.89
CA VAL A 204 -4.33 -4.54 4.54
C VAL A 204 -5.34 -3.40 4.53
N PHE A 205 -4.90 -2.20 4.90
CA PHE A 205 -5.78 -1.03 5.01
C PHE A 205 -6.27 -0.51 3.67
N THR A 206 -5.63 -0.90 2.56
CA THR A 206 -6.10 -0.54 1.23
C THR A 206 -7.44 -1.17 0.91
N ARG A 207 -7.70 -2.38 1.42
CA ARG A 207 -8.93 -3.14 1.15
C ARG A 207 -9.83 -3.32 2.37
N PHE A 208 -9.25 -3.61 3.54
CA PHE A 208 -9.98 -3.87 4.77
C PHE A 208 -9.51 -2.95 5.91
N PRO A 209 -9.75 -1.62 5.81
CA PRO A 209 -9.34 -0.63 6.81
C PRO A 209 -9.99 -0.84 8.18
N GLN A 210 -11.08 -1.61 8.27
CA GLN A 210 -11.74 -1.97 9.53
C GLN A 210 -10.93 -2.98 10.37
N CYS A 211 -9.95 -3.67 9.80
CA CYS A 211 -9.15 -4.62 10.56
C CYS A 211 -8.24 -3.88 11.55
N ALA A 212 -8.34 -4.21 12.83
CA ALA A 212 -7.55 -3.60 13.91
C ALA A 212 -6.09 -4.10 13.95
N ALA A 213 -5.47 -4.30 12.79
CA ALA A 213 -4.09 -4.73 12.65
C ALA A 213 -3.14 -3.66 13.21
N ARG A 214 -2.22 -4.04 14.11
CA ARG A 214 -1.28 -3.14 14.79
C ARG A 214 0.12 -3.69 14.72
N CYS A 215 1.09 -2.81 14.47
CA CYS A 215 2.50 -3.11 14.54
C CYS A 215 3.08 -2.56 15.83
N VAL A 216 3.84 -3.38 16.56
CA VAL A 216 4.45 -2.96 17.82
C VAL A 216 5.70 -2.15 17.48
N LEU A 217 5.73 -0.89 17.93
CA LEU A 217 6.91 -0.04 17.77
C LEU A 217 8.10 -0.69 18.48
N PRO A 218 9.31 -0.68 17.88
CA PRO A 218 10.50 -1.07 18.58
C PRO A 218 10.66 -0.15 19.79
N TYR A 219 10.94 -0.73 20.97
CA TYR A 219 11.38 0.06 22.13
C TYR A 219 12.77 0.63 21.83
N SER A 220 12.84 1.71 21.06
CA SER A 220 14.04 2.54 20.95
C SER A 220 13.83 3.75 21.84
N GLY A 221 14.64 3.88 22.90
CA GLY A 221 14.74 5.11 23.71
C GLY A 221 15.34 6.30 22.93
N GLY A 222 15.00 6.45 21.66
CA GLY A 222 15.47 7.48 20.75
C GLY A 222 14.32 8.43 20.43
N ILE A 223 14.50 9.68 20.80
CA ILE A 223 13.59 10.81 20.64
C ILE A 223 13.14 10.92 19.18
N ILE A 224 11.84 10.81 18.94
CA ILE A 224 11.20 11.34 17.73
C ILE A 224 11.15 12.86 17.95
N GLY A 225 12.02 13.58 17.24
CA GLY A 225 11.97 15.04 17.11
C GLY A 225 11.05 15.46 15.99
#